data_AF-A0A6N3BGD2-F1
#
_entry.id   AF-A0A6N3BGD2-F1
#
_cell.length_a   1.000
_cell.length_b   1.000
_cell.length_c   1.000
_cell.angle_alpha   90.00
_cell.angle_beta   90.00
_cell.angle_gamma   90.00
#
_symmetry.space_group_name_H-M   'P 1'
#
loop_
_entity.id
_entity.type
_entity.pdbx_description
1 polymer ?
#
loop_
_entity_poly.entity_id
_entity_poly.type
_entity_poly.pdbx_seq_one_letter_code
_entity_poly.pdbx_strand_id
1 'polypeptide(L)'
;MGFLIFSIFGTIAALKTNKVVFAIMLLICFLFFGLATDLFLGGKTGFFALAAWSELFISLLGFYGSGAVLVNKVFGKTVFPMGKSIL
;
A
#
# COMPACT_ATOMS: atom_id res chain seq x y z
N MET A 1 -4.07 -2.80 -16.31
CA MET A 1 -5.47 -2.68 -15.85
C MET A 1 -5.92 -3.82 -14.94
N GLY A 2 -5.66 -5.10 -15.25
CA GLY A 2 -6.07 -6.21 -14.36
C GLY A 2 -5.56 -6.11 -12.91
N PHE A 3 -4.30 -5.70 -12.71
CA PHE A 3 -3.74 -5.47 -11.38
C PHE A 3 -4.40 -4.33 -10.60
N LEU A 4 -4.92 -3.31 -11.28
CA LEU A 4 -5.65 -2.21 -10.65
C LEU A 4 -6.96 -2.72 -10.05
N ILE A 5 -7.73 -3.49 -10.82
CA ILE A 5 -8.98 -4.10 -10.36
C ILE A 5 -8.71 -5.03 -9.17
N PHE A 6 -7.68 -5.87 -9.28
CA PHE A 6 -7.25 -6.74 -8.18
C PHE A 6 -6.88 -5.94 -6.91
N SER A 7 -6.14 -4.84 -7.07
CA SER A 7 -5.74 -4.00 -5.93
C SER A 7 -6.94 -3.35 -5.21
N ILE A 8 -8.02 -3.02 -5.92
CA ILE A 8 -9.25 -2.50 -5.31
C ILE A 8 -9.89 -3.57 -4.41
N PHE A 9 -10.06 -4.80 -4.91
CA PHE A 9 -10.57 -5.90 -4.09
C PHE A 9 -9.66 -6.20 -2.89
N GLY A 10 -8.35 -6.17 -3.12
CA GLY A 10 -7.36 -6.33 -2.05
C GLY A 10 -7.42 -5.22 -1.00
N THR A 11 -7.75 -3.99 -1.39
CA THR A 11 -7.93 -2.86 -0.46
C THR A 11 -9.16 -3.09 0.44
N ILE A 12 -10.25 -3.63 -0.11
CA ILE A 12 -11.43 -4.00 0.67
C ILE A 12 -11.07 -5.11 1.67
N ALA A 13 -10.31 -6.13 1.25
CA ALA A 13 -9.86 -7.18 2.16
C ALA A 13 -8.94 -6.65 3.27
N ALA A 14 -8.08 -5.67 2.95
CA ALA A 14 -7.15 -5.06 3.90
C ALA A 14 -7.84 -4.23 5.00
N LEU A 15 -9.10 -3.83 4.83
CA LEU A 15 -9.88 -3.19 5.90
C LEU A 15 -9.99 -4.06 7.16
N LYS A 16 -9.95 -5.39 7.00
CA LYS A 16 -10.04 -6.37 8.10
C LYS A 16 -8.70 -6.75 8.74
N THR A 17 -7.57 -6.28 8.22
CA THR A 17 -6.25 -6.73 8.71
C THR A 17 -5.68 -5.77 9.74
N ASN A 18 -5.15 -4.63 9.28
CA ASN A 18 -4.61 -3.56 10.11
C ASN A 18 -4.49 -2.28 9.28
N LYS A 19 -4.34 -1.13 9.95
CA LYS A 19 -4.32 0.18 9.27
C LYS A 19 -3.12 0.34 8.33
N VAL A 20 -2.00 -0.31 8.65
CA VAL A 20 -0.76 -0.26 7.84
C VAL A 20 -0.96 -0.97 6.51
N VAL A 21 -1.48 -2.20 6.51
CA VAL A 21 -1.74 -2.97 5.28
C VAL A 21 -2.83 -2.31 4.45
N PHE A 22 -3.87 -1.75 5.09
CA PHE A 22 -4.88 -0.95 4.38
C PHE A 22 -4.25 0.24 3.65
N ALA A 23 -3.40 1.02 4.34
CA ALA A 23 -2.72 2.16 3.72
C ALA A 23 -1.85 1.72 2.53
N ILE A 24 -1.08 0.64 2.68
CA ILE A 24 -0.26 0.09 1.58
C ILE A 24 -1.13 -0.28 0.38
N MET A 25 -2.24 -0.99 0.59
CA MET A 25 -3.13 -1.41 -0.50
C MET A 25 -3.81 -0.23 -1.20
N LEU A 26 -4.16 0.82 -0.45
CA LEU A 26 -4.71 2.05 -0.99
C LEU A 26 -3.66 2.81 -1.83
N LEU A 27 -2.40 2.86 -1.41
CA LEU A 27 -1.31 3.42 -2.20
C LEU A 27 -1.02 2.60 -3.47
N ILE A 28 -1.14 1.27 -3.40
CA ILE A 28 -0.99 0.39 -4.55
C ILE A 28 -2.07 0.68 -5.61
N CYS A 29 -3.29 1.05 -5.20
CA CYS A 29 -4.31 1.51 -6.15
C CYS A 29 -3.85 2.77 -6.91
N PHE A 30 -3.28 3.76 -6.21
CA PHE A 30 -2.74 4.97 -6.85
C PHE A 30 -1.54 4.69 -7.74
N LEU A 31 -0.66 3.77 -7.34
CA LEU A 31 0.48 3.35 -8.15
C LEU A 31 0.02 2.74 -9.47
N PHE A 32 -0.88 1.74 -9.40
CA PHE A 32 -1.39 1.10 -10.61
C PHE A 32 -2.23 2.06 -11.45
N PHE A 33 -2.94 3.00 -10.83
CA PHE A 33 -3.68 4.03 -11.55
C PHE A 33 -2.74 4.99 -12.29
N GLY A 34 -1.65 5.42 -11.64
CA GLY A 34 -0.62 6.25 -12.25
C GLY A 34 0.05 5.54 -13.44
N LEU A 35 0.44 4.27 -13.28
CA LEU A 35 1.03 3.47 -14.36
C LEU A 35 0.03 3.25 -15.52
N ALA A 36 -1.23 2.98 -15.18
CA ALA A 36 -2.31 2.76 -16.12
C ALA A 36 -2.60 4.00 -16.97
N THR A 37 -2.71 5.17 -16.34
CA THR A 37 -2.94 6.44 -17.03
C THR A 37 -1.73 6.87 -17.83
N ASP A 38 -0.51 6.70 -17.30
CA ASP A 38 0.73 7.00 -18.04
C ASP A 38 0.83 6.16 -19.33
N LEU A 39 0.54 4.86 -19.26
CA LEU A 39 0.52 3.97 -20.41
C LEU A 39 -0.55 4.35 -21.44
N PHE A 40 -1.76 4.71 -21.00
CA PHE A 40 -2.86 5.09 -21.91
C PHE A 40 -2.67 6.48 -22.53
N LEU A 41 -2.02 7.41 -21.84
CA LEU A 41 -1.73 8.76 -22.34
C LEU A 41 -0.37 8.86 -23.06
N GLY A 42 0.37 7.75 -23.21
CA GLY A 42 1.61 7.71 -23.97
C GLY A 42 2.82 8.36 -23.28
N GLY A 43 2.87 8.36 -21.95
CA GLY A 43 4.07 8.69 -21.16
C GLY A 43 4.49 10.17 -21.10
N LYS A 44 3.66 11.11 -21.58
CA LYS A 44 4.00 12.56 -21.64
C LYS A 44 3.40 13.40 -20.51
N THR A 45 2.59 12.82 -19.64
CA THR A 45 1.69 13.58 -18.75
C THR A 45 2.13 13.63 -17.28
N GLY A 46 3.27 13.02 -16.92
CA GLY A 46 3.80 13.08 -15.56
C GLY A 46 3.11 12.16 -14.53
N PHE A 47 2.17 11.31 -14.95
CA PHE A 47 1.53 10.33 -14.08
C PHE A 47 2.49 9.24 -13.58
N PHE A 48 3.62 9.03 -14.28
CA PHE A 48 4.73 8.24 -13.76
C PHE A 48 5.25 8.76 -12.40
N ALA A 49 5.29 10.07 -12.18
CA ALA A 49 5.73 10.62 -10.90
C ALA A 49 4.78 10.23 -9.76
N LEU A 50 3.47 10.22 -10.02
CA LEU A 50 2.46 9.75 -9.05
C LEU A 50 2.73 8.29 -8.65
N ALA A 51 3.06 7.44 -9.62
CA ALA A 51 3.41 6.04 -9.37
C ALA A 51 4.70 5.93 -8.54
N ALA A 52 5.75 6.68 -8.90
CA ALA A 52 7.02 6.68 -8.18
C ALA A 52 6.89 7.15 -6.72
N TRP A 53 6.16 8.24 -6.47
CA TRP A 53 5.88 8.71 -5.11
C TRP A 53 5.07 7.68 -4.32
N SER A 54 4.06 7.06 -4.95
CA SER A 54 3.27 6.00 -4.31
C SER A 54 4.16 4.82 -3.91
N GLU A 55 5.07 4.39 -4.79
CA GLU A 55 6.00 3.27 -4.55
C GLU A 55 6.97 3.56 -3.40
N LEU A 56 7.46 4.79 -3.31
CA LEU A 56 8.31 5.23 -2.20
C LEU A 56 7.59 5.09 -0.85
N PHE A 57 6.36 5.61 -0.73
CA PHE A 57 5.59 5.48 0.50
C PHE A 57 5.16 4.04 0.80
N ILE A 58 4.89 3.22 -0.22
CA ILE A 58 4.64 1.78 -0.06
C ILE A 58 5.86 1.11 0.58
N SER A 59 7.07 1.40 0.12
CA SER A 59 8.29 0.81 0.68
C SER A 59 8.48 1.18 2.16
N LEU A 60 8.29 2.46 2.50
CA LEU A 60 8.39 2.97 3.87
C LEU A 60 7.39 2.28 4.81
N LEU A 61 6.12 2.18 4.39
CA LEU A 61 5.09 1.50 5.17
C LEU A 61 5.33 -0.02 5.22
N GLY A 62 5.89 -0.63 4.17
CA GLY A 62 6.27 -2.04 4.15
C GLY A 62 7.41 -2.37 5.12
N PHE A 63 8.42 -1.51 5.20
CA PHE A 63 9.48 -1.61 6.22
C PHE A 63 8.92 -1.43 7.63
N TYR A 64 8.03 -0.45 7.83
CA TYR A 64 7.36 -0.29 9.12
C TYR A 64 6.52 -1.52 9.50
N GLY A 65 5.71 -2.04 8.56
CA GLY A 65 4.86 -3.20 8.79
C GLY A 65 5.66 -4.45 9.14
N SER A 66 6.71 -4.76 8.37
CA SER A 66 7.57 -5.92 8.63
C SER A 66 8.35 -5.79 9.94
N GLY A 67 8.92 -4.61 10.21
CA GLY A 67 9.60 -4.31 11.47
C GLY A 67 8.67 -4.41 12.69
N ALA A 68 7.46 -3.85 12.58
CA ALA A 68 6.46 -3.91 13.64
C ALA A 68 6.03 -5.35 13.93
N VAL A 69 5.80 -6.18 12.90
CA VAL A 69 5.49 -7.62 13.09
C VAL A 69 6.65 -8.34 13.79
N LEU A 70 7.89 -8.12 13.35
CA LEU A 70 9.06 -8.80 13.90
C LEU A 70 9.30 -8.41 15.36
N VAL A 71 9.28 -7.10 15.66
CA VAL A 71 9.47 -6.59 17.03
C VAL A 71 8.32 -7.04 17.94
N ASN A 72 7.06 -6.92 17.51
CA ASN A 72 5.93 -7.34 18.34
C ASN A 72 5.98 -8.84 18.64
N LYS A 73 6.45 -9.66 17.69
CA LYS A 73 6.61 -11.10 17.86
C LYS A 73 7.76 -11.43 18.82
N VAL A 74 8.91 -10.76 18.70
CA VAL A 74 10.07 -10.97 19.58
C VAL A 74 9.79 -10.56 21.02
N PHE A 75 9.10 -9.43 21.21
CA PHE A 75 8.82 -8.89 22.55
C PHE A 75 7.54 -9.46 23.19
N GLY A 76 6.75 -10.26 22.47
CA GLY A 76 5.51 -10.87 22.96
C GLY A 76 4.41 -9.86 23.32
N LYS A 77 4.57 -8.59 22.94
CA LYS A 77 3.64 -7.48 23.24
C LYS A 77 3.63 -6.48 22.09
N THR A 78 2.57 -5.68 21.99
CA THR A 78 2.50 -4.61 21.00
C THR A 78 3.43 -3.46 21.39
N VAL A 79 4.64 -3.45 20.83
CA VAL A 79 5.63 -2.37 20.95
C VAL A 79 5.37 -1.32 19.87
N PHE A 80 5.16 -1.76 18.62
CA PHE A 80 4.79 -0.88 17.52
C PHE A 80 3.31 -1.06 17.16
N PRO A 81 2.48 -0.02 17.30
CA PRO A 81 1.07 -0.11 16.96
C PRO A 81 0.90 -0.19 15.44
N MET A 82 0.37 -1.31 14.96
CA MET A 82 -0.02 -1.47 13.55
C MET A 82 -1.46 -0.97 13.28
N GLY A 83 -2.12 -0.42 14.32
CA GLY A 83 -3.52 -0.03 14.30
C GLY A 83 -4.46 -1.24 14.35
N LYS A 84 -5.54 -1.13 15.14
CA LYS A 84 -6.64 -2.10 15.08
C LYS A 84 -7.30 -2.07 13.71
N SER A 85 -7.87 -3.21 13.32
CA SER A 85 -8.75 -3.33 12.16
C SER A 85 -9.75 -2.18 12.13
N ILE A 86 -10.00 -1.62 10.94
CA ILE A 86 -10.95 -0.51 10.75
C ILE A 86 -12.40 -1.00 10.87
N LEU A 87 -12.63 -2.29 10.61
CA LEU A 87 -13.91 -2.99 10.64
C LEU A 87 -13.82 -4.19 11.57
#